data_AF-A0A3C0YU69-F1
#
_entry.id   AF-A0A3C0YU69-F1
#
_cell.length_a   1.000
_cell.length_b   1.000
_cell.length_c   1.000
_cell.angle_alpha   90.00
_cell.angle_beta   90.00
_cell.angle_gamma   90.00
#
_symmetry.space_group_name_H-M   'P 1'
#
loop_
_entity.id
_entity.type
_entity.pdbx_description
1 polymer ?
#
loop_
_entity_poly.entity_id
_entity_poly.type
_entity_poly.pdbx_seq_one_letter_code
_entity_poly.pdbx_strand_id
1 'polypeptide(L)'
;MTDTGTIFKIKVTLQGIEPPIWRSFQIQSHKNLHELHQTLQAVMGWTDSHLYAFTQGGRYYGDPDDFEDLEAIDARTIRLDQVIDGKGSELNYEYDFGDYWQHELVLEEIVKAGPGRTYPICLDGNGACPPEDCGGTSGYERLVEALRDPHHDDHIDMWLWVGDNYDPEAFDVDRVNEILSRGRNVVSFSLRQGQYLAFIHNFTQTNGHPPSTGDMMRHFGVTRSSVSNMMTALEGLGFIDRIPYQPKTVRVLVPPEELPELD
;
A
#
# COMPACT_ATOMS: atom_id res chain seq x y z
N MET A 1 30.03 16.18 7.83
CA MET A 1 29.04 16.36 8.90
C MET A 1 27.70 16.29 8.24
N THR A 2 26.97 15.19 8.41
CA THR A 2 25.60 15.06 7.90
C THR A 2 24.73 16.03 8.70
N ASP A 3 24.23 17.08 8.04
CA ASP A 3 23.29 18.02 8.66
C ASP A 3 21.97 17.27 8.83
N THR A 4 21.72 16.78 10.05
CA THR A 4 20.45 16.11 10.41
C THR A 4 19.26 17.07 10.36
N GLY A 5 19.50 18.37 10.15
CA GLY A 5 18.50 19.39 9.95
C GLY A 5 18.04 19.59 8.51
N THR A 6 18.62 18.93 7.51
CA THR A 6 18.14 19.10 6.11
C THR A 6 16.93 18.21 5.83
N ILE A 7 15.85 18.85 5.37
CA ILE A 7 14.59 18.21 5.03
C ILE A 7 14.31 18.43 3.55
N PHE A 8 13.95 17.36 2.87
CA PHE A 8 13.48 17.41 1.50
C PHE A 8 11.96 17.42 1.49
N LYS A 9 11.37 18.37 0.75
CA LYS A 9 9.97 18.34 0.36
C LYS A 9 9.88 17.69 -1.00
N ILE A 10 9.24 16.53 -1.05
CA ILE A 10 9.10 15.71 -2.25
C ILE A 10 7.63 15.63 -2.62
N LYS A 11 7.35 15.79 -3.91
CA LYS A 11 6.08 15.39 -4.50
C LYS A 11 6.25 14.04 -5.15
N VAL A 12 5.44 13.07 -4.77
CA VAL A 12 5.30 11.79 -5.48
C VAL A 12 4.01 11.82 -6.29
N THR A 13 4.08 11.43 -7.56
CA THR A 13 2.92 11.35 -8.47
C THR A 13 2.88 9.97 -9.10
N LEU A 14 1.76 9.27 -8.94
CA LEU A 14 1.50 7.99 -9.60
C LEU A 14 1.23 8.24 -11.09
N GLN A 15 1.96 7.55 -11.95
CA GLN A 15 1.93 7.74 -13.39
C GLN A 15 0.81 6.92 -14.04
N GLY A 16 0.33 7.39 -15.20
CA GLY A 16 -0.63 6.65 -16.02
C GLY A 16 -2.08 6.69 -15.53
N ILE A 17 -2.43 7.52 -14.55
CA ILE A 17 -3.80 7.65 -14.01
C ILE A 17 -4.28 9.10 -14.11
N GLU A 18 -5.55 9.27 -14.51
CA GLU A 18 -6.25 10.55 -14.54
C GLU A 18 -7.59 10.49 -13.78
N PRO A 19 -7.89 11.45 -12.88
CA PRO A 19 -7.04 12.58 -12.46
C PRO A 19 -5.79 12.13 -11.68
N PRO A 20 -4.74 12.98 -11.59
CA PRO A 20 -3.47 12.56 -11.01
C PRO A 20 -3.60 12.25 -9.51
N ILE A 21 -3.09 11.10 -9.11
CA ILE A 21 -2.94 10.70 -7.70
C ILE A 21 -1.54 11.11 -7.24
N TRP A 22 -1.45 11.91 -6.18
CA TRP A 22 -0.16 12.42 -5.72
C TRP A 22 -0.14 12.73 -4.22
N ARG A 23 1.06 12.81 -3.63
CA ARG A 23 1.31 13.26 -2.26
C ARG A 23 2.47 14.24 -2.22
N SER A 24 2.38 15.29 -1.41
CA SER A 24 3.49 16.16 -1.05
C SER A 24 3.87 15.89 0.39
N PHE A 25 5.11 15.50 0.65
CA PHE A 25 5.57 15.14 1.98
C PHE A 25 7.00 15.63 2.24
N GLN A 26 7.38 15.67 3.51
CA GLN A 26 8.71 16.05 3.97
C GLN A 26 9.39 14.86 4.64
N ILE A 27 10.66 14.63 4.30
CA ILE A 27 11.51 13.57 4.84
C ILE A 27 12.92 14.09 5.10
N GLN A 28 13.62 13.54 6.09
CA GLN A 28 15.01 13.92 6.34
C GLN A 28 15.90 13.47 5.16
N SER A 29 16.74 14.37 4.65
CA SER A 29 17.58 14.10 3.46
C SER A 29 18.58 12.96 3.65
N HIS A 30 18.90 12.64 4.91
CA HIS A 30 19.87 11.61 5.26
C HIS A 30 19.29 10.20 5.35
N LYS A 31 17.98 10.04 5.19
CA LYS A 31 17.32 8.73 5.12
C LYS A 31 17.83 7.94 3.91
N ASN A 32 17.92 6.63 4.03
CA ASN A 32 18.24 5.78 2.89
C ASN A 32 17.02 5.57 1.99
N LEU A 33 17.23 5.03 0.79
CA LEU A 33 16.13 4.80 -0.15
C LEU A 33 15.12 3.75 0.34
N HIS A 34 15.52 2.79 1.18
CA HIS A 34 14.58 1.87 1.81
C HIS A 34 13.64 2.59 2.80
N GLU A 35 14.16 3.53 3.60
CA GLU A 35 13.35 4.37 4.49
C GLU A 35 12.46 5.35 3.70
N LEU A 36 12.90 5.82 2.53
CA LEU A 36 12.03 6.53 1.59
C LEU A 36 10.91 5.64 1.09
N HIS A 37 11.20 4.41 0.66
CA HIS A 37 10.19 3.44 0.24
C HIS A 37 9.14 3.20 1.33
N GLN A 38 9.55 3.02 2.60
CA GLN A 38 8.61 2.90 3.72
C GLN A 38 7.71 4.12 3.88
N THR A 39 8.28 5.32 3.66
CA THR A 39 7.52 6.56 3.67
C THR A 39 6.52 6.60 2.52
N LEU A 40 6.92 6.16 1.32
CA LEU A 40 6.06 6.07 0.14
C LEU A 40 4.89 5.12 0.37
N GLN A 41 5.14 3.92 0.90
CA GLN A 41 4.11 2.96 1.27
C GLN A 41 3.07 3.59 2.20
N ALA A 42 3.53 4.30 3.24
CA ALA A 42 2.62 4.96 4.18
C ALA A 42 1.84 6.14 3.57
N VAL A 43 2.46 7.00 2.76
CA VAL A 43 1.74 8.15 2.17
C VAL A 43 0.82 7.73 1.02
N MET A 44 1.16 6.64 0.31
CA MET A 44 0.33 6.10 -0.76
C MET A 44 -0.74 5.13 -0.21
N GLY A 45 -0.62 4.64 1.02
CA GLY A 45 -1.60 3.73 1.62
C GLY A 45 -1.44 2.27 1.18
N TRP A 46 -0.22 1.88 0.84
CA TRP A 46 0.16 0.51 0.47
C TRP A 46 0.82 -0.25 1.62
N THR A 47 0.96 -1.57 1.44
CA THR A 47 1.25 -2.49 2.54
C THR A 47 2.64 -3.12 2.49
N ASP A 48 3.52 -2.69 1.58
CA ASP A 48 4.88 -3.22 1.44
C ASP A 48 4.88 -4.73 1.15
N SER A 49 3.94 -5.16 0.31
CA SER A 49 3.66 -6.56 -0.03
C SER A 49 4.46 -7.06 -1.23
N HIS A 50 4.99 -6.15 -2.04
CA HIS A 50 5.67 -6.47 -3.30
C HIS A 50 7.07 -5.87 -3.40
N LEU A 51 7.83 -6.34 -4.39
CA LEU A 51 9.16 -5.82 -4.70
C LEU A 51 9.09 -4.36 -5.16
N TYR A 52 10.21 -3.65 -5.00
CA TYR A 52 10.31 -2.26 -5.43
C TYR A 52 11.71 -1.93 -5.96
N ALA A 53 11.77 -0.89 -6.79
CA ALA A 53 13.02 -0.32 -7.26
C ALA A 53 12.93 1.20 -7.35
N PHE A 54 14.05 1.89 -7.21
CA PHE A 54 14.21 3.25 -7.67
C PHE A 54 15.12 3.30 -8.88
N THR A 55 14.88 4.24 -9.79
CA THR A 55 15.79 4.50 -10.91
C THR A 55 16.10 5.98 -11.09
N GLN A 56 17.37 6.26 -11.35
CA GLN A 56 17.84 7.61 -11.66
C GLN A 56 19.06 7.55 -12.58
N GLY A 57 19.01 8.27 -13.70
CA GLY A 57 20.17 8.39 -14.60
C GLY A 57 20.71 7.04 -15.09
N GLY A 58 19.84 6.05 -15.26
CA GLY A 58 20.20 4.68 -15.68
C GLY A 58 20.74 3.78 -14.56
N ARG A 59 20.80 4.25 -13.32
CA ARG A 59 21.14 3.43 -12.14
C ARG A 59 19.89 2.90 -11.49
N TYR A 60 20.00 1.68 -10.96
CA TYR A 60 18.94 0.98 -10.24
C TYR A 60 19.30 0.89 -8.76
N TYR A 61 18.30 1.09 -7.91
CA TYR A 61 18.45 0.99 -6.47
C TYR A 61 17.31 0.13 -5.90
N GLY A 62 17.64 -0.94 -5.17
CA GLY A 62 16.66 -1.91 -4.64
C GLY A 62 17.39 -2.93 -3.78
N ASP A 63 16.78 -4.08 -3.48
CA ASP A 63 17.54 -5.21 -2.90
C ASP A 63 18.33 -5.89 -4.03
N PRO A 64 19.67 -5.96 -3.97
CA PRO A 64 20.45 -6.58 -5.04
C PRO A 64 20.08 -8.04 -5.31
N ASP A 65 19.56 -8.76 -4.31
CA ASP A 65 19.13 -10.15 -4.45
C ASP A 65 17.86 -10.31 -5.31
N ASP A 66 17.10 -9.23 -5.51
CA ASP A 66 15.88 -9.23 -6.35
C ASP A 66 16.19 -9.04 -7.85
N PHE A 67 17.45 -8.76 -8.21
CA PHE A 67 17.86 -8.50 -9.59
C PHE A 67 18.96 -9.46 -10.04
N GLU A 68 18.63 -10.46 -10.84
CA GLU A 68 19.61 -11.44 -11.32
C GLU A 68 20.62 -10.86 -12.32
N ASP A 69 20.16 -9.97 -13.22
CA ASP A 69 20.93 -9.46 -14.36
C ASP A 69 21.27 -7.95 -14.30
N LEU A 70 20.92 -7.26 -13.21
CA LEU A 70 21.18 -5.83 -13.04
C LEU A 70 22.09 -5.58 -11.84
N GLU A 71 23.11 -4.74 -12.04
CA GLU A 71 23.92 -4.21 -10.93
C GLU A 71 23.11 -3.15 -10.15
N ALA A 72 22.22 -3.62 -9.27
CA ALA A 72 21.44 -2.75 -8.39
C ALA A 72 22.26 -2.32 -7.16
N ILE A 73 22.15 -1.04 -6.79
CA ILE A 73 22.75 -0.51 -5.57
C ILE A 73 21.78 -0.77 -4.41
N ASP A 74 22.28 -1.32 -3.30
CA ASP A 74 21.45 -1.63 -2.14
C ASP A 74 20.78 -0.38 -1.55
N ALA A 75 19.45 -0.30 -1.67
CA ALA A 75 18.62 0.81 -1.19
C ALA A 75 18.73 1.07 0.32
N ARG A 76 19.16 0.08 1.11
CA ARG A 76 19.38 0.18 2.56
C ARG A 76 20.68 0.93 2.90
N THR A 77 21.58 1.07 1.93
CA THR A 77 22.94 1.61 2.15
C THR A 77 23.16 3.00 1.55
N ILE A 78 22.34 3.40 0.57
CA ILE A 78 22.47 4.66 -0.16
C ILE A 78 21.47 5.70 0.37
N ARG A 79 21.97 6.91 0.68
CA ARG A 79 21.14 8.01 1.21
C ARG A 79 20.43 8.74 0.09
N LEU A 80 19.24 9.26 0.40
CA LEU A 80 18.43 10.05 -0.51
C LEU A 80 19.20 11.24 -1.08
N ASP A 81 19.92 11.98 -0.23
CA ASP A 81 20.74 13.12 -0.65
C ASP A 81 22.05 12.77 -1.38
N GLN A 82 22.34 11.48 -1.56
CA GLN A 82 23.41 11.02 -2.48
C GLN A 82 22.86 10.72 -3.88
N VAL A 83 21.53 10.66 -4.02
CA VAL A 83 20.84 10.35 -5.28
C VAL A 83 20.23 11.63 -5.85
N ILE A 84 19.42 12.35 -5.07
CA ILE A 84 18.85 13.66 -5.45
C ILE A 84 19.31 14.72 -4.46
N ASP A 85 19.91 15.82 -4.92
CA ASP A 85 20.48 16.86 -4.05
C ASP A 85 20.12 18.30 -4.46
N GLY A 86 19.39 18.45 -5.56
CA GLY A 86 18.97 19.73 -6.12
C GLY A 86 17.46 19.87 -6.25
N LYS A 87 16.94 21.08 -6.09
CA LYS A 87 15.55 21.37 -6.45
C LYS A 87 15.31 21.02 -7.92
N GLY A 88 14.24 20.28 -8.20
CA GLY A 88 13.89 19.77 -9.52
C GLY A 88 14.59 18.46 -9.88
N SER A 89 15.41 17.88 -8.99
CA SER A 89 15.90 16.52 -9.20
C SER A 89 14.74 15.53 -9.17
N GLU A 90 14.77 14.60 -10.12
CA GLU A 90 13.78 13.54 -10.29
C GLU A 90 14.35 12.19 -9.85
N LEU A 91 13.46 11.32 -9.36
CA LEU A 91 13.72 9.94 -9.00
C LEU A 91 12.48 9.12 -9.35
N ASN A 92 12.62 8.05 -10.10
CA ASN A 92 11.49 7.16 -10.36
C ASN A 92 11.43 6.09 -9.27
N TYR A 93 10.21 5.72 -8.88
CA TYR A 93 9.92 4.64 -7.93
C TYR A 93 8.93 3.67 -8.56
N GLU A 94 9.35 2.42 -8.71
CA GLU A 94 8.54 1.31 -9.17
C GLU A 94 8.17 0.44 -7.98
N TYR A 95 6.89 0.11 -7.86
CA TYR A 95 6.37 -0.80 -6.85
C TYR A 95 5.49 -1.85 -7.51
N ASP A 96 5.62 -3.08 -7.02
CA ASP A 96 5.03 -4.27 -7.60
C ASP A 96 5.46 -4.51 -9.05
N PHE A 97 6.44 -5.38 -9.25
CA PHE A 97 6.92 -5.74 -10.59
C PHE A 97 5.88 -6.54 -11.41
N GLY A 98 4.79 -7.01 -10.78
CA GLY A 98 3.65 -7.60 -11.46
C GLY A 98 2.71 -6.54 -12.02
N ASP A 99 2.14 -5.72 -11.15
CA ASP A 99 1.17 -4.67 -11.53
C ASP A 99 1.82 -3.40 -12.11
N TYR A 100 3.12 -3.25 -11.92
CA TYR A 100 3.98 -2.21 -12.50
C TYR A 100 3.58 -0.78 -12.13
N TRP A 101 3.45 -0.50 -10.83
CA TRP A 101 3.10 0.84 -10.37
C TRP A 101 4.30 1.80 -10.44
N GLN A 102 4.24 2.73 -11.38
CA GLN A 102 5.29 3.72 -11.59
C GLN A 102 4.98 5.06 -10.95
N HIS A 103 5.96 5.61 -10.24
CA HIS A 103 5.86 6.93 -9.63
C HIS A 103 7.03 7.79 -10.04
N GLU A 104 6.72 9.06 -10.22
CA GLU A 104 7.71 10.11 -10.33
C GLU A 104 7.81 10.85 -9.00
N LEU A 105 9.02 10.95 -8.46
CA LEU A 105 9.34 11.77 -7.30
C LEU A 105 10.12 13.00 -7.74
N VAL A 106 9.66 14.18 -7.36
CA VAL A 106 10.33 15.46 -7.62
C VAL A 106 10.71 16.12 -6.31
N LEU A 107 11.99 16.49 -6.16
CA LEU A 107 12.47 17.31 -5.06
C LEU A 107 12.05 18.77 -5.26
N GLU A 108 10.95 19.19 -4.63
CA GLU A 108 10.37 20.54 -4.83
C GLU A 108 11.13 21.62 -4.05
N GLU A 109 11.55 21.31 -2.81
CA GLU A 109 12.20 22.25 -1.92
C GLU A 109 13.17 21.54 -0.96
N ILE A 110 14.25 22.25 -0.59
CA ILE A 110 15.18 21.84 0.46
C ILE A 110 15.04 22.86 1.58
N VAL A 111 14.63 22.40 2.77
CA VAL A 111 14.32 23.26 3.91
C VAL A 111 15.06 22.79 5.16
N LYS A 112 15.15 23.67 6.15
CA LYS A 112 15.66 23.29 7.48
C LYS A 112 14.54 22.68 8.32
N ALA A 113 14.89 21.70 9.13
CA ALA A 113 14.00 21.09 10.10
C ALA A 113 13.40 22.15 11.01
N GLY A 114 12.07 22.15 11.11
CA GLY A 114 11.35 23.05 12.00
C GLY A 114 11.57 22.66 13.47
N PRO A 115 11.70 23.63 14.40
CA PRO A 115 11.79 23.32 15.82
C PRO A 115 10.59 22.48 16.30
N GLY A 116 10.86 21.33 16.92
CA GLY A 116 9.83 20.45 17.47
C GLY A 116 8.98 19.69 16.44
N ARG A 117 9.34 19.73 15.13
CA ARG A 117 8.67 18.92 14.11
C ARG A 117 9.26 17.51 14.03
N THR A 118 8.39 16.53 13.87
CA THR A 118 8.73 15.15 13.55
C THR A 118 8.61 14.93 12.04
N TYR A 119 9.47 14.09 11.49
CA TYR A 119 9.50 13.72 10.08
C TYR A 119 9.61 12.19 9.96
N PRO A 120 9.01 11.56 8.94
CA PRO A 120 8.31 12.19 7.81
C PRO A 120 6.96 12.81 8.19
N ILE A 121 6.48 13.75 7.36
CA ILE A 121 5.15 14.36 7.48
C ILE A 121 4.56 14.61 6.09
N CYS A 122 3.32 14.20 5.86
CA CYS A 122 2.55 14.53 4.67
C CYS A 122 1.95 15.93 4.82
N LEU A 123 2.08 16.75 3.79
CA LEU A 123 1.61 18.13 3.76
C LEU A 123 0.30 18.27 2.99
N ASP A 124 0.14 17.49 1.92
CA ASP A 124 -0.99 17.59 1.00
C ASP A 124 -1.03 16.37 0.06
N GLY A 125 -2.11 16.22 -0.71
CA GLY A 125 -2.29 15.13 -1.65
C GLY A 125 -3.64 15.14 -2.35
N ASN A 126 -3.81 14.24 -3.32
CA ASN A 126 -5.04 14.10 -4.09
C ASN A 126 -5.30 12.64 -4.45
N GLY A 127 -6.56 12.21 -4.36
CA GLY A 127 -7.06 10.89 -4.75
C GLY A 127 -6.56 9.75 -3.87
N ALA A 128 -7.38 8.71 -3.72
CA ALA A 128 -6.93 7.47 -3.09
C ALA A 128 -6.01 6.73 -4.07
N CYS A 129 -4.95 6.10 -3.57
CA CYS A 129 -4.11 5.26 -4.42
C CYS A 129 -4.86 3.98 -4.79
N PRO A 130 -4.51 3.34 -5.92
CA PRO A 130 -5.06 2.05 -6.28
C PRO A 130 -4.87 1.04 -5.14
N PRO A 131 -5.87 0.21 -4.82
CA PRO A 131 -5.69 -0.89 -3.88
C PRO A 131 -4.61 -1.85 -4.37
N GLU A 132 -3.94 -2.52 -3.43
CA GLU A 132 -3.01 -3.62 -3.74
C GLU A 132 -3.70 -4.70 -4.59
N ASP A 133 -2.93 -5.34 -5.47
CA ASP A 133 -3.37 -6.43 -6.36
C ASP A 133 -4.59 -6.08 -7.24
N CYS A 134 -4.84 -4.80 -7.55
CA CYS A 134 -5.98 -4.43 -8.39
C CYS A 134 -5.75 -4.71 -9.89
N GLY A 135 -4.56 -5.18 -10.29
CA GLY A 135 -4.24 -5.53 -11.68
C GLY A 135 -3.64 -4.38 -12.49
N GLY A 136 -2.81 -3.57 -11.84
CA GLY A 136 -2.14 -2.41 -12.44
C GLY A 136 -3.12 -1.34 -12.91
N THR A 137 -2.64 -0.41 -13.74
CA THR A 137 -3.44 0.74 -14.22
C THR A 137 -4.77 0.32 -14.84
N SER A 138 -4.78 -0.71 -15.68
CA SER A 138 -6.01 -1.14 -16.37
C SER A 138 -7.02 -1.78 -15.43
N GLY A 139 -6.55 -2.53 -14.43
CA GLY A 139 -7.42 -3.07 -13.39
C GLY A 139 -8.01 -1.97 -12.49
N TYR A 140 -7.21 -0.95 -12.17
CA TYR A 140 -7.70 0.22 -11.43
C TYR A 140 -8.73 1.04 -12.22
N GLU A 141 -8.50 1.28 -13.51
CA GLU A 141 -9.47 1.98 -14.37
C GLU A 141 -10.82 1.24 -14.38
N ARG A 142 -10.79 -0.08 -14.58
CA ARG A 142 -11.99 -0.92 -14.52
C ARG A 142 -12.67 -0.86 -13.16
N LEU A 143 -11.91 -0.87 -12.06
CA LEU A 143 -12.44 -0.72 -10.71
C LEU A 143 -13.19 0.61 -10.57
N VAL A 144 -12.57 1.73 -10.95
CA VAL A 144 -13.18 3.07 -10.84
C VAL A 144 -14.42 3.19 -11.72
N GLU A 145 -14.38 2.67 -12.95
CA GLU A 145 -15.55 2.62 -13.85
C GLU A 145 -16.70 1.82 -13.23
N ALA A 146 -16.41 0.63 -12.73
CA ALA A 146 -17.40 -0.23 -12.09
C ALA A 146 -17.99 0.41 -10.83
N LEU A 147 -17.20 1.09 -10.00
CA LEU A 147 -17.69 1.76 -8.79
C LEU A 147 -18.60 2.95 -9.11
N ARG A 148 -18.36 3.65 -10.22
CA ARG A 148 -19.14 4.82 -10.64
C ARG A 148 -20.47 4.48 -11.30
N ASP A 149 -20.60 3.30 -11.88
CA ASP A 149 -21.83 2.85 -12.54
C ASP A 149 -22.45 1.63 -11.81
N PRO A 150 -23.53 1.82 -11.02
CA PRO A 150 -24.27 0.73 -10.38
C PRO A 150 -24.86 -0.31 -11.34
N HIS A 151 -24.92 -0.02 -12.64
CA HIS A 151 -25.38 -0.94 -13.68
C HIS A 151 -24.24 -1.64 -14.42
N HIS A 152 -22.98 -1.36 -14.09
CA HIS A 152 -21.85 -2.06 -14.66
C HIS A 152 -21.88 -3.55 -14.26
N ASP A 153 -21.57 -4.45 -15.20
CA ASP A 153 -21.65 -5.89 -14.98
C ASP A 153 -20.77 -6.35 -13.80
N ASP A 154 -19.64 -5.67 -13.58
CA ASP A 154 -18.72 -5.93 -12.47
C ASP A 154 -18.99 -5.12 -11.18
N HIS A 155 -20.01 -4.24 -11.15
CA HIS A 155 -20.20 -3.29 -10.02
C HIS A 155 -20.22 -3.99 -8.66
N ILE A 156 -21.03 -5.04 -8.54
CA ILE A 156 -21.19 -5.78 -7.27
C ILE A 156 -19.88 -6.49 -6.89
N ASP A 157 -19.20 -7.12 -7.84
CA ASP A 157 -17.98 -7.87 -7.56
C ASP A 157 -16.82 -6.94 -7.17
N MET A 158 -16.69 -5.80 -7.85
CA MET A 158 -15.67 -4.79 -7.56
C MET A 158 -15.93 -4.07 -6.23
N TRP A 159 -17.18 -3.70 -5.96
CA TRP A 159 -17.58 -3.11 -4.68
C TRP A 159 -17.30 -4.05 -3.51
N LEU A 160 -17.62 -5.35 -3.66
CA LEU A 160 -17.32 -6.35 -2.64
C LEU A 160 -15.82 -6.60 -2.44
N TRP A 161 -15.04 -6.51 -3.52
CA TRP A 161 -13.59 -6.73 -3.48
C TRP A 161 -12.87 -5.58 -2.79
N VAL A 162 -13.15 -4.34 -3.19
CA VAL A 162 -12.50 -3.16 -2.64
C VAL A 162 -13.02 -2.81 -1.23
N GLY A 163 -14.29 -3.12 -0.98
CA GLY A 163 -15.00 -2.84 0.26
C GLY A 163 -15.57 -1.42 0.35
N ASP A 164 -16.53 -1.25 1.25
CA ASP A 164 -17.45 -0.11 1.33
C ASP A 164 -16.80 1.26 1.62
N ASN A 165 -15.52 1.28 1.97
CA ASN A 165 -14.80 2.48 2.41
C ASN A 165 -13.84 3.04 1.36
N TYR A 166 -13.73 2.42 0.18
CA TYR A 166 -12.86 2.93 -0.86
C TYR A 166 -13.59 3.97 -1.71
N ASP A 167 -13.07 5.19 -1.67
CA ASP A 167 -13.46 6.28 -2.55
C ASP A 167 -12.22 6.72 -3.34
N PRO A 168 -12.19 6.56 -4.68
CA PRO A 168 -11.02 6.92 -5.49
C PRO A 168 -10.67 8.41 -5.43
N GLU A 169 -11.61 9.26 -5.04
CA GLU A 169 -11.41 10.71 -4.93
C GLU A 169 -10.97 11.14 -3.52
N ALA A 170 -11.07 10.25 -2.52
CA ALA A 170 -10.78 10.59 -1.14
C ALA A 170 -9.28 10.69 -0.85
N PHE A 171 -8.91 11.72 -0.08
CA PHE A 171 -7.59 11.84 0.52
C PHE A 171 -7.69 12.57 1.87
N ASP A 172 -7.04 12.01 2.90
CA ASP A 172 -7.02 12.56 4.25
C ASP A 172 -5.56 12.66 4.75
N VAL A 173 -5.05 13.89 4.78
CA VAL A 173 -3.67 14.19 5.21
C VAL A 173 -3.45 13.91 6.69
N ASP A 174 -4.46 14.10 7.54
CA ASP A 174 -4.37 13.87 8.98
C ASP A 174 -4.26 12.37 9.23
N ARG A 175 -5.07 11.56 8.54
CA ARG A 175 -4.99 10.10 8.61
C ARG A 175 -3.63 9.56 8.18
N VAL A 176 -3.06 10.09 7.09
CA VAL A 176 -1.70 9.72 6.65
C VAL A 176 -0.67 10.08 7.73
N ASN A 177 -0.77 11.27 8.33
CA ASN A 177 0.15 11.69 9.39
C ASN A 177 0.02 10.88 10.67
N GLU A 178 -1.17 10.39 11.01
CA GLU A 178 -1.34 9.41 12.10
C GLU A 178 -0.53 8.14 11.82
N ILE A 179 -0.61 7.59 10.60
CA ILE A 179 0.13 6.39 10.18
C ILE A 179 1.64 6.65 10.27
N LEU A 180 2.12 7.77 9.71
CA LEU A 180 3.54 8.15 9.76
C LEU A 180 4.05 8.31 11.20
N SER A 181 3.22 8.81 12.12
CA SER A 181 3.60 9.05 13.52
C SER A 181 3.77 7.78 14.36
N ARG A 182 3.07 6.69 13.99
CA ARG A 182 3.05 5.44 14.78
C ARG A 182 4.29 4.58 14.54
N GLY A 183 5.04 4.79 13.45
CA GLY A 183 6.07 3.85 12.98
C GLY A 183 5.44 2.52 12.55
N ARG A 184 6.08 1.75 11.66
CA ARG A 184 5.54 0.49 11.12
C ARG A 184 5.17 -0.50 12.24
N ASN A 185 3.90 -0.50 12.63
CA ASN A 185 3.17 -1.50 13.42
C ASN A 185 1.67 -1.18 13.33
N VAL A 186 1.18 -0.88 12.13
CA VAL A 186 -0.27 -0.83 11.90
C VAL A 186 -0.53 -1.80 10.76
N VAL A 187 -1.07 -2.98 11.08
CA VAL A 187 -1.70 -3.81 10.07
C VAL A 187 -2.90 -3.00 9.57
N SER A 188 -2.84 -2.58 8.30
CA SER A 188 -3.91 -1.78 7.67
C SER A 188 -4.68 -2.67 6.70
N PHE A 189 -5.97 -2.86 6.96
CA PHE A 189 -6.89 -3.55 6.07
C PHE A 189 -8.16 -2.72 5.91
N SER A 190 -8.90 -2.94 4.82
CA SER A 190 -10.24 -2.36 4.66
C SER A 190 -11.19 -2.89 5.74
N LEU A 191 -12.27 -2.18 6.05
CA LEU A 191 -13.27 -2.66 7.02
C LEU A 191 -13.75 -4.07 6.67
N ARG A 192 -13.94 -4.36 5.38
CA ARG A 192 -14.41 -5.67 4.90
C ARG A 192 -13.35 -6.75 5.07
N GLN A 193 -12.09 -6.46 4.74
CA GLN A 193 -10.97 -7.36 5.00
C GLN A 193 -10.85 -7.65 6.50
N GLY A 194 -10.93 -6.62 7.35
CA GLY A 194 -10.97 -6.76 8.80
C GLY A 194 -12.12 -7.63 9.29
N GLN A 195 -13.32 -7.44 8.74
CA GLN A 195 -14.48 -8.29 9.05
C GLN A 195 -14.24 -9.76 8.67
N TYR A 196 -13.63 -10.03 7.51
CA TYR A 196 -13.27 -11.40 7.11
C TYR A 196 -12.23 -12.00 8.05
N LEU A 197 -11.18 -11.25 8.39
CA LEU A 197 -10.13 -11.70 9.30
C LEU A 197 -10.70 -12.00 10.69
N ALA A 198 -11.51 -11.09 11.25
CA ALA A 198 -12.19 -11.28 12.52
C ALA A 198 -13.16 -12.47 12.47
N PHE A 199 -13.89 -12.65 11.37
CA PHE A 199 -14.82 -13.77 11.22
C PHE A 199 -14.08 -15.10 11.18
N ILE A 200 -13.03 -15.20 10.37
CA ILE A 200 -12.18 -16.40 10.30
C ILE A 200 -11.59 -16.71 11.67
N HIS A 201 -11.07 -15.69 12.37
CA HIS A 201 -10.52 -15.86 13.72
C HIS A 201 -11.56 -16.38 14.71
N ASN A 202 -12.68 -15.67 14.87
CA ASN A 202 -13.74 -16.01 15.82
C ASN A 202 -14.40 -17.35 15.52
N PHE A 203 -14.65 -17.64 14.24
CA PHE A 203 -15.19 -18.91 13.80
C PHE A 203 -14.23 -20.06 14.15
N THR A 204 -12.92 -19.87 13.94
CA THR A 204 -11.90 -20.88 14.27
C THR A 204 -11.83 -21.13 15.78
N GLN A 205 -11.86 -20.07 16.59
CA GLN A 205 -11.88 -20.21 18.05
C GLN A 205 -13.12 -20.97 18.55
N THR A 206 -14.27 -20.71 17.92
CA THR A 206 -15.55 -21.33 18.33
C THR A 206 -15.69 -22.77 17.86
N ASN A 207 -15.23 -23.08 16.64
CA ASN A 207 -15.51 -24.37 15.97
C ASN A 207 -14.30 -25.30 15.90
N GLY A 208 -13.11 -24.85 16.29
CA GLY A 208 -11.87 -25.63 16.23
C GLY A 208 -11.31 -25.82 14.81
N HIS A 209 -11.92 -25.19 13.80
CA HIS A 209 -11.44 -25.14 12.42
C HIS A 209 -11.90 -23.85 11.73
N PRO A 210 -11.18 -23.35 10.71
CA PRO A 210 -11.60 -22.16 9.98
C PRO A 210 -12.87 -22.38 9.15
N PRO A 211 -13.59 -21.31 8.78
CA PRO A 211 -14.84 -21.40 8.03
C PRO A 211 -14.59 -21.96 6.62
N SER A 212 -15.59 -22.66 6.10
CA SER A 212 -15.62 -23.02 4.67
C SER A 212 -16.05 -21.83 3.82
N THR A 213 -15.84 -21.91 2.50
CA THR A 213 -16.40 -20.95 1.55
C THR A 213 -17.90 -20.78 1.72
N GLY A 214 -18.64 -21.87 2.00
CA GLY A 214 -20.08 -21.81 2.23
C GLY A 214 -20.46 -21.07 3.50
N ASP A 215 -19.65 -21.16 4.55
CA ASP A 215 -19.87 -20.43 5.81
C ASP A 215 -19.65 -18.93 5.61
N MET A 216 -18.60 -18.54 4.90
CA MET A 216 -18.32 -17.15 4.54
C MET A 216 -19.41 -16.57 3.64
N MET A 217 -19.83 -17.30 2.60
CA MET A 217 -20.94 -16.88 1.73
C MET A 217 -22.22 -16.64 2.55
N ARG A 218 -22.56 -17.54 3.47
CA ARG A 218 -23.76 -17.42 4.32
C ARG A 218 -23.66 -16.24 5.28
N HIS A 219 -22.49 -16.05 5.91
CA HIS A 219 -22.29 -14.99 6.89
C HIS A 219 -22.32 -13.61 6.25
N PHE A 220 -21.61 -13.45 5.13
CA PHE A 220 -21.45 -12.14 4.48
C PHE A 220 -22.51 -11.84 3.41
N GLY A 221 -23.35 -12.81 3.04
CA GLY A 221 -24.38 -12.63 2.02
C GLY A 221 -23.82 -12.47 0.60
N VAL A 222 -22.66 -13.06 0.31
CA VAL A 222 -21.92 -12.85 -0.95
C VAL A 222 -21.80 -14.12 -1.81
N THR A 223 -21.35 -13.96 -3.05
CA THR A 223 -21.14 -15.08 -3.97
C THR A 223 -19.86 -15.87 -3.64
N ARG A 224 -19.74 -17.06 -4.24
CA ARG A 224 -18.51 -17.86 -4.14
C ARG A 224 -17.31 -17.11 -4.73
N SER A 225 -17.49 -16.43 -5.84
CA SER A 225 -16.43 -15.68 -6.53
C SER A 225 -15.94 -14.55 -5.63
N SER A 226 -16.84 -13.79 -4.99
CA SER A 226 -16.46 -12.72 -4.07
C SER A 226 -15.68 -13.24 -2.87
N VAL A 227 -16.06 -14.40 -2.30
CA VAL A 227 -15.25 -15.05 -1.24
C VAL A 227 -13.89 -15.46 -1.79
N SER A 228 -13.83 -16.09 -2.97
CA SER A 228 -12.56 -16.51 -3.56
C SER A 228 -11.62 -15.33 -3.76
N ASN A 229 -12.12 -14.21 -4.30
CA ASN A 229 -11.34 -13.00 -4.54
C ASN A 229 -10.86 -12.37 -3.23
N MET A 230 -11.73 -12.24 -2.22
CA MET A 230 -11.35 -11.73 -0.89
C MET A 230 -10.28 -12.61 -0.24
N MET A 231 -10.43 -13.94 -0.30
CA MET A 231 -9.44 -14.85 0.27
C MET A 231 -8.10 -14.78 -0.46
N THR A 232 -8.09 -14.57 -1.78
CA THR A 232 -6.87 -14.34 -2.55
C THR A 232 -6.23 -13.01 -2.16
N ALA A 233 -7.00 -11.93 -2.03
CA ALA A 233 -6.50 -10.62 -1.62
C ALA A 233 -5.89 -10.67 -0.20
N LEU A 234 -6.57 -11.28 0.77
CA LEU A 234 -6.04 -11.43 2.13
C LEU A 234 -4.74 -12.25 2.19
N GLU A 235 -4.60 -13.23 1.30
CA GLU A 235 -3.39 -14.07 1.19
C GLU A 235 -2.24 -13.28 0.54
N GLY A 236 -2.51 -12.53 -0.55
CA GLY A 236 -1.54 -11.63 -1.19
C GLY A 236 -1.01 -10.56 -0.24
N LEU A 237 -1.91 -10.00 0.58
CA LEU A 237 -1.57 -9.03 1.63
C LEU A 237 -0.86 -9.64 2.85
N GLY A 238 -0.66 -10.96 2.88
CA GLY A 238 -0.01 -11.64 4.01
C GLY A 238 -0.82 -11.65 5.31
N PHE A 239 -2.12 -11.33 5.25
CA PHE A 239 -2.99 -11.35 6.43
C PHE A 239 -3.49 -12.75 6.77
N ILE A 240 -3.42 -13.68 5.82
CA ILE A 240 -3.71 -15.09 6.02
C ILE A 240 -2.68 -15.98 5.34
N ASP A 241 -2.64 -17.24 5.77
CA ASP A 241 -1.93 -18.33 5.13
C ASP A 241 -2.90 -19.52 4.96
N ARG A 242 -2.81 -20.26 3.86
CA ARG A 242 -3.64 -21.45 3.61
C ARG A 242 -2.90 -22.47 2.75
N ILE A 243 -3.30 -23.73 2.87
CA ILE A 243 -2.81 -24.78 1.97
C ILE A 243 -3.72 -24.83 0.74
N PRO A 244 -3.19 -24.58 -0.47
CA PRO A 244 -3.99 -24.62 -1.69
C PRO A 244 -4.75 -25.94 -1.84
N TYR A 245 -6.01 -25.84 -2.27
CA TYR A 245 -6.91 -26.99 -2.51
C TYR A 245 -7.22 -27.86 -1.29
N GLN A 246 -6.82 -27.46 -0.07
CA GLN A 246 -7.22 -28.13 1.15
C GLN A 246 -8.27 -27.31 1.91
N PRO A 247 -9.47 -27.85 2.17
CA PRO A 247 -10.48 -27.15 2.92
C PRO A 247 -10.05 -26.98 4.37
N LYS A 248 -10.50 -25.88 4.99
CA LYS A 248 -10.33 -25.60 6.41
C LYS A 248 -8.85 -25.47 6.87
N THR A 249 -7.98 -24.92 6.04
CA THR A 249 -6.55 -24.72 6.36
C THR A 249 -6.17 -23.26 6.57
N VAL A 250 -7.11 -22.33 6.39
CA VAL A 250 -6.86 -20.89 6.51
C VAL A 250 -6.46 -20.53 7.94
N ARG A 251 -5.38 -19.77 8.07
CA ARG A 251 -4.87 -19.21 9.32
C ARG A 251 -4.73 -17.70 9.17
N VAL A 252 -5.31 -16.96 10.11
CA VAL A 252 -5.11 -15.50 10.21
C VAL A 252 -3.73 -15.24 10.82
N LEU A 253 -2.95 -14.38 10.17
CA LEU A 253 -1.61 -13.96 10.59
C LEU A 253 -1.61 -12.61 11.32
N VAL A 254 -2.71 -11.85 11.20
CA VAL A 254 -2.92 -10.59 11.91
C VAL A 254 -3.08 -10.82 13.42
N PRO A 255 -2.38 -10.05 14.29
CA PRO A 255 -2.54 -10.15 15.73
C PRO A 255 -4.00 -9.94 16.17
N PRO A 256 -4.55 -10.76 17.09
CA PRO A 256 -5.95 -10.66 17.52
C PRO A 256 -6.34 -9.27 18.05
N GLU A 257 -5.42 -8.56 18.69
CA GLU A 257 -5.61 -7.20 19.21
C GLU A 257 -5.78 -6.14 18.12
N GLU A 258 -5.40 -6.44 16.88
CA GLU A 258 -5.58 -5.56 15.72
C GLU A 258 -6.88 -5.88 14.95
N LEU A 259 -7.54 -7.01 15.22
CA LEU A 259 -8.77 -7.39 14.55
C LEU A 259 -9.97 -6.55 15.05
N PRO A 260 -10.88 -6.12 14.16
CA PRO A 260 -12.07 -5.40 14.57
C PRO A 260 -13.04 -6.32 15.32
N GLU A 261 -13.83 -5.74 16.23
CA GLU A 261 -14.98 -6.44 16.82
C GLU A 261 -16.06 -6.64 15.75
N LEU A 262 -16.68 -7.83 15.74
CA LEU A 262 -17.83 -8.12 14.89
C LEU A 262 -19.10 -7.91 15.69
N ASP A 263 -19.92 -6.95 15.27
CA ASP A 263 -21.29 -6.73 15.77
C ASP A 263 -22.25 -7.86 15.35
#